data_AF-D3A8Z3-F1
#
_entry.id   AF-D3A8Z3-F1
#
_cell.length_a   1.000
_cell.length_b   1.000
_cell.length_c   1.000
_cell.angle_alpha   90.00
_cell.angle_beta   90.00
_cell.angle_gamma   90.00
#
_symmetry.space_group_name_H-M   'P 1'
#
loop_
_entity.id
_entity.type
_entity.pdbx_description
1 polymer ?
#
loop_
_entity_poly.entity_id
_entity_poly.type
_entity_poly.pdbx_seq_one_letter_code
_entity_poly.pdbx_strand_id
1 'polypeptide(L)' 'MGVSFIRRRPWREIIAEKAAGNGGFGYDPILFLPEFGVTSAEITVEQKNRISHRGKALEAMKRKLEELYKGDVR' A
#
# COMPACT_ATOMS: atom_id res chain seq x y z
N MET A 1 3.38 -12.04 -28.13
CA MET A 1 2.14 -11.99 -27.33
C MET A 1 2.53 -11.69 -25.88
N GLY A 2 2.09 -10.55 -25.33
CA GLY A 2 2.36 -10.20 -23.93
C GLY A 2 1.27 -10.75 -23.01
N VAL A 3 1.65 -11.28 -21.85
CA VAL A 3 0.71 -11.68 -20.80
C VAL A 3 0.59 -10.54 -19.80
N SER A 4 -0.64 -10.17 -19.42
CA SER A 4 -0.92 -9.16 -18.38
C SER A 4 -1.53 -9.83 -17.14
N PHE A 5 -1.12 -9.38 -15.95
CA PHE A 5 -1.66 -9.81 -14.67
C PHE A 5 -2.06 -8.60 -13.83
N ILE A 6 -3.30 -8.57 -13.34
CA ILE A 6 -3.84 -7.48 -12.53
C ILE A 6 -4.30 -8.04 -11.17
N ARG A 7 -3.84 -7.43 -10.07
CA ARG A 7 -4.27 -7.75 -8.70
C ARG A 7 -4.89 -6.50 -8.07
N ARG A 8 -6.13 -6.59 -7.60
CA ARG A 8 -6.79 -5.53 -6.81
C ARG A 8 -6.93 -5.98 -5.36
N ARG A 9 -6.69 -5.06 -4.42
CA ARG A 9 -7.06 -5.25 -3.01
C ARG A 9 -7.74 -4.00 -2.47
N PRO A 10 -9.00 -4.08 -2.05
CA PRO A 10 -9.66 -2.97 -1.38
C PRO A 10 -9.02 -2.75 -0.01
N TRP A 11 -8.89 -1.49 0.36
CA TRP A 11 -8.51 -1.06 1.70
C TRP A 11 -9.72 -0.27 2.23
N ARG A 12 -10.16 -0.59 3.46
CA ARG A 12 -11.39 -0.06 4.06
C ARG A 12 -10.99 0.98 5.10
N GLU A 13 -10.71 2.19 4.65
CA GLU A 13 -10.52 3.35 5.53
C GLU A 13 -11.85 4.08 5.79
N ILE A 14 -11.81 4.97 6.77
CA ILE A 14 -12.88 5.91 7.08
C ILE A 14 -12.34 7.31 6.77
N ILE A 15 -13.22 8.24 6.40
CA ILE A 15 -12.85 9.65 6.29
C ILE A 15 -12.94 10.30 7.67
N ALA A 16 -11.84 10.88 8.16
CA ALA A 16 -11.80 11.62 9.41
C ALA A 16 -12.57 12.94 9.30
N GLU A 17 -13.17 13.39 10.40
CA GLU A 17 -13.85 14.69 10.48
C GLU A 17 -12.87 15.88 10.42
N LYS A 18 -11.62 15.66 10.81
CA LYS A 18 -10.55 16.65 10.79
C LYS A 18 -9.28 16.03 10.23
N ALA A 19 -8.54 16.84 9.48
CA ALA A 19 -7.22 16.46 9.00
C ALA A 19 -6.22 16.40 10.18
N ALA A 20 -5.38 15.37 10.21
CA ALA A 20 -4.29 15.22 11.18
C ALA A 20 -3.04 14.64 10.50
N GLY A 21 -1.87 14.93 11.06
CA GLY A 21 -0.58 14.51 10.51
C GLY A 21 -0.01 15.45 9.44
N ASN A 22 1.32 15.43 9.30
CA ASN A 22 2.07 16.27 8.36
C ASN A 22 2.80 15.46 7.28
N GLY A 23 2.70 14.13 7.33
CA GLY A 23 3.34 13.23 6.38
C GLY A 23 2.45 12.88 5.20
N GLY A 24 3.03 12.16 4.23
CA GLY A 24 2.27 11.64 3.10
C GLY A 24 1.94 12.69 2.04
N PHE A 25 0.88 12.44 1.26
CA PHE A 25 0.40 13.30 0.19
C PHE A 25 -1.11 13.11 -0.06
N GLY A 26 -1.73 14.09 -0.74
CA GLY A 26 -3.14 14.00 -1.15
C GLY A 26 -4.08 13.87 0.06
N TYR A 27 -4.89 12.80 0.08
CA TYR A 27 -5.91 12.56 1.10
C TYR A 27 -5.37 11.93 2.39
N ASP A 28 -4.07 11.66 2.49
CA ASP A 28 -3.48 11.02 3.67
C ASP A 28 -3.87 11.67 5.01
N PRO A 29 -3.97 13.01 5.13
CA PRO A 29 -4.36 13.65 6.39
C PRO A 29 -5.80 13.41 6.83
N ILE A 30 -6.69 13.00 5.95
CA ILE A 30 -8.11 12.71 6.28
C ILE A 30 -8.45 11.22 6.17
N LEU A 31 -7.47 10.41 5.81
CA LEU A 31 -7.63 8.98 5.61
C LEU A 31 -7.39 8.24 6.93
N PHE A 32 -8.47 7.99 7.67
CA PHE A 32 -8.40 7.39 9.00
C PHE A 32 -8.18 5.89 8.94
N LEU A 33 -7.25 5.39 9.77
CA LEU A 33 -6.89 3.99 9.89
C LEU A 33 -7.43 3.44 11.22
N PRO A 34 -8.60 2.79 11.25
CA PRO A 34 -9.24 2.35 12.50
C PRO A 34 -8.37 1.40 13.32
N GLU A 35 -7.56 0.58 12.64
CA GLU A 35 -6.61 -0.34 13.28
C GLU A 35 -5.52 0.37 14.09
N PHE A 36 -5.17 1.61 13.73
CA PHE A 36 -4.10 2.38 14.35
C PHE A 36 -4.61 3.60 15.13
N GLY A 37 -5.89 3.95 14.98
CA GLY A 37 -6.49 5.11 15.65
C GLY A 37 -5.97 6.46 15.15
N VAL A 38 -5.31 6.51 14.00
CA VAL A 38 -4.64 7.69 13.44
C VAL A 38 -4.90 7.80 11.94
N THR A 39 -4.58 8.96 11.34
CA THR A 39 -4.67 9.14 9.89
C THR A 39 -3.43 8.56 9.19
N SER A 40 -3.53 8.33 7.89
CA SER A 40 -2.39 7.86 7.10
C SER A 40 -1.23 8.86 7.05
N ALA A 41 -1.44 10.14 7.35
CA ALA A 41 -0.39 11.15 7.41
C ALA A 41 0.37 11.17 8.75
N GLU A 42 -0.11 10.43 9.75
CA GLU A 42 0.50 10.34 11.09
C GLU A 42 1.44 9.13 11.25
N ILE A 43 1.36 8.15 10.34
CA ILE A 43 2.23 6.97 10.34
C ILE A 43 3.49 7.19 9.49
N THR A 44 4.57 6.48 9.80
CA THR A 44 5.80 6.58 9.01
C THR A 44 5.64 5.97 7.63
N VAL A 45 6.49 6.35 6.69
CA VAL A 45 6.51 5.80 5.33
C VAL A 45 6.74 4.29 5.35
N GLU A 46 7.60 3.80 6.25
CA GLU A 46 7.90 2.37 6.43
C GLU A 46 6.67 1.61 6.92
N GLN A 47 5.96 2.15 7.91
CA GLN A 47 4.71 1.58 8.41
C GLN A 47 3.66 1.55 7.29
N LYS A 48 3.49 2.67 6.57
CA LYS A 48 2.56 2.79 5.44
C LYS A 48 2.89 1.81 4.33
N ASN A 49 4.16 1.63 3.99
CA ASN A 49 4.61 0.68 2.97
C ASN A 49 4.32 -0.78 3.36
N ARG A 50 4.30 -1.09 4.66
CA ARG A 50 3.96 -2.44 5.13
C ARG A 50 2.45 -2.73 5.07
N ILE A 51 1.61 -1.73 5.36
CA ILE A 51 0.16 -1.96 5.54
C ILE A 51 -0.70 -1.55 4.35
N SER A 52 -0.24 -0.59 3.54
CA SER A 52 -1.04 0.02 2.47
C SER A 52 -1.32 -0.94 1.30
N HIS A 53 -2.38 -0.62 0.55
CA HIS A 53 -2.75 -1.33 -0.68
C HIS A 53 -1.58 -1.39 -1.67
N ARG A 54 -0.85 -0.27 -1.83
CA ARG A 54 0.29 -0.16 -2.73
C ARG A 54 1.42 -1.09 -2.31
N GLY A 55 1.79 -1.07 -1.03
CA GLY A 55 2.83 -1.94 -0.49
C GLY A 55 2.52 -3.42 -0.68
N LYS A 56 1.30 -3.83 -0.31
CA LYS A 56 0.82 -5.22 -0.49
C LYS A 56 0.76 -5.64 -1.96
N ALA A 57 0.40 -4.75 -2.87
CA ALA A 57 0.36 -5.03 -4.31
C ALA A 57 1.77 -5.20 -4.88
N LEU A 58 2.72 -4.33 -4.49
CA LEU A 58 4.12 -4.42 -4.91
C LEU A 58 4.79 -5.69 -4.40
N GLU A 59 4.54 -6.09 -3.16
CA GLU A 59 5.05 -7.36 -2.61
C GLU A 59 4.50 -8.57 -3.37
N ALA A 60 3.21 -8.56 -3.73
CA ALA A 60 2.62 -9.60 -4.56
C ALA A 60 3.22 -9.64 -5.98
N MET A 61 3.50 -8.47 -6.56
CA MET A 61 4.17 -8.36 -7.86
C MET A 61 5.60 -8.89 -7.78
N LYS A 62 6.36 -8.53 -6.75
CA LYS A 62 7.72 -9.03 -6.51
C LYS A 62 7.77 -10.56 -6.51
N ARG A 63 6.89 -11.20 -5.72
CA ARG A 63 6.79 -12.67 -5.68
C ARG A 63 6.49 -13.27 -7.05
N LYS A 64 5.62 -12.61 -7.83
CA LYS A 64 5.30 -13.09 -9.18
C LYS A 64 6.49 -12.97 -10.13
N LEU A 65 7.27 -11.90 -10.03
CA LEU A 65 8.51 -11.76 -10.80
C LEU A 65 9.53 -12.84 -10.39
N GLU A 66 9.72 -13.07 -9.09
CA GLU A 66 10.59 -14.15 -8.60
C GLU A 66 10.15 -15.53 -9.13
N GLU A 67 8.85 -15.82 -9.16
CA GLU A 67 8.33 -17.05 -9.78
C GLU A 67 8.64 -17.16 -11.27
N LEU A 68 8.48 -16.06 -12.02
CA LEU A 68 8.68 -16.04 -13.47
C LEU A 68 10.16 -16.15 -13.86
N TYR A 69 11.05 -15.55 -13.08
CA TYR A 69 12.49 -15.47 -13.38
C TYR A 69 13.36 -16.40 -12.52
N LYS A 70 12.75 -17.35 -11.78
CA LYS A 70 13.43 -18.32 -10.92
C LYS A 70 14.45 -19.22 -11.64
N GLY A 71 14.45 -19.25 -12.98
CA GLY A 71 15.41 -19.99 -13.81
C GLY A 71 16.41 -19.14 -14.62
N ASP A 72 16.26 -17.81 -14.62
CA ASP A 72 17.02 -16.91 -15.54
C ASP A 72 18.18 -16.19 -14.85
N VAL A 73 18.39 -16.42 -13.55
CA VAL A 73 19.58 -15.95 -12.82
C VAL A 73 20.58 -17.11 -12.76
N ARG A 74 21.25 -17.37 -13.89
CA ARG A 74 22.53 -18.08 -13.96
C ARG A 74 23.55 -17.20 -14.66
#